data_AF-A0A7S1CPZ8-F1
#
_entry.id   AF-A0A7S1CPZ8-F1
#
_cell.length_a   1.000
_cell.length_b   1.000
_cell.length_c   1.000
_cell.angle_alpha   90.00
_cell.angle_beta   90.00
_cell.angle_gamma   90.00
#
_symmetry.space_group_name_H-M   'P 1'
#
loop_
_entity.id
_entity.type
_entity.pdbx_description
1 polymer ?
#
loop_
_entity_poly.entity_id
_entity_poly.type
_entity_poly.pdbx_seq_one_letter_code
_entity_poly.pdbx_strand_id
1 'polypeptide(L)'
;LTHRLSIALTIVLALQESLGLDQLMSRYAVTVHLIGPSVDYELGDGPEKLLGELAHTLCHVRDVRVVVVGPDVPADLDGTAAGVDGRVSVQYVRAKYHDWADNRDAAVRYSPPDAAVAMNAGLSHGPFFDEWKPTLQLLMQEQVFVMVTSTDERENVRSMWMLRTRLDDGVVPARMGAA
;
A
#
# COMPACT_ATOMS: atom_id res chain seq x y z
N LEU A 1 -1.02 -9.69 -12.94
CA LEU A 1 -1.73 -10.72 -12.12
C LEU A 1 -2.84 -10.12 -11.23
N THR A 2 -2.82 -8.80 -11.00
CA THR A 2 -3.82 -8.02 -10.23
C THR A 2 -5.27 -8.13 -10.68
N HIS A 3 -5.57 -8.52 -11.93
CA HIS A 3 -6.95 -8.80 -12.33
C HIS A 3 -7.57 -10.06 -11.67
N ARG A 4 -6.80 -10.86 -10.91
CA ARG A 4 -7.29 -12.11 -10.30
C ARG A 4 -7.47 -12.07 -8.78
N LEU A 5 -6.84 -11.14 -8.06
CA LEU A 5 -6.94 -11.03 -6.61
C LEU A 5 -7.64 -9.73 -6.25
N SER A 6 -8.59 -9.76 -5.33
CA SER A 6 -9.18 -8.54 -4.80
C SER A 6 -8.12 -7.75 -4.01
N ILE A 7 -8.28 -6.43 -3.94
CA ILE A 7 -7.39 -5.56 -3.17
C ILE A 7 -7.30 -6.02 -1.71
N ALA A 8 -8.40 -6.52 -1.13
CA ALA A 8 -8.42 -7.06 0.22
C ALA A 8 -7.46 -8.24 0.36
N LEU A 9 -7.44 -9.16 -0.61
CA LEU A 9 -6.54 -10.31 -0.58
C LEU A 9 -5.08 -9.89 -0.79
N THR A 10 -4.81 -8.90 -1.65
CA THR A 10 -3.47 -8.31 -1.79
C THR A 10 -2.98 -7.70 -0.47
N ILE A 11 -3.84 -6.96 0.23
CA ILE A 11 -3.53 -6.40 1.55
C ILE A 11 -3.21 -7.51 2.56
N VAL A 12 -4.04 -8.55 2.61
CA VAL A 12 -3.85 -9.67 3.53
C VAL A 12 -2.54 -10.39 3.25
N LEU A 13 -2.21 -10.63 1.98
CA LEU A 13 -0.94 -11.23 1.59
C LEU A 13 0.25 -10.33 1.99
N ALA A 14 0.16 -9.02 1.77
CA ALA A 14 1.22 -8.09 2.15
C ALA A 14 1.45 -8.08 3.67
N LEU A 15 0.38 -8.13 4.46
CA LEU A 15 0.45 -8.24 5.92
C LEU A 15 1.07 -9.58 6.37
N GLN A 16 0.68 -10.68 5.73
CA GLN A 16 1.22 -12.02 6.02
C GLN A 16 2.71 -12.11 5.72
N GLU A 17 3.17 -11.57 4.59
CA GLU A 17 4.58 -11.53 4.22
C GLU A 17 5.41 -10.62 5.13
N SER A 18 4.83 -9.49 5.55
CA SER A 18 5.48 -8.53 6.45
C SER A 18 5.67 -9.09 7.87
N LEU A 19 4.56 -9.53 8.49
CA LEU A 19 4.50 -9.89 9.91
C LEU A 19 4.67 -11.38 10.18
N GLY A 20 4.34 -12.24 9.20
CA GLY A 20 4.12 -13.66 9.41
C GLY A 20 2.72 -13.95 10.00
N LEU A 21 2.22 -15.17 9.77
CA LEU A 21 0.86 -15.55 10.16
C LEU A 21 0.64 -15.45 11.66
N ASP A 22 1.55 -15.98 12.48
CA ASP A 22 1.39 -16.02 13.95
C ASP A 22 1.34 -14.61 14.56
N GLN A 23 2.15 -13.67 14.03
CA GLN A 23 2.11 -12.29 14.50
C GLN A 23 0.84 -11.60 14.03
N LEU A 24 0.46 -11.74 12.76
CA LEU A 24 -0.78 -11.14 12.25
C LEU A 24 -2.00 -11.58 13.08
N MET A 25 -2.08 -12.87 13.39
CA MET A 25 -3.17 -13.45 14.19
C MET A 25 -3.22 -12.95 15.64
N SER A 26 -2.12 -12.41 16.17
CA SER A 26 -2.02 -11.89 17.54
C SER A 26 -2.04 -10.35 17.63
N ARG A 27 -2.08 -9.64 16.50
CA ARG A 27 -2.09 -8.17 16.47
C ARG A 27 -3.44 -7.62 16.92
N TYR A 28 -3.39 -6.60 17.77
CA TYR A 28 -4.57 -5.81 18.11
C TYR A 28 -4.95 -4.86 16.98
N ALA A 29 -3.96 -4.16 16.43
CA ALA A 29 -4.12 -3.19 15.35
C ALA A 29 -3.15 -3.48 14.21
N VAL A 30 -3.58 -3.23 12.98
CA VAL A 30 -2.73 -3.23 11.78
C VAL A 30 -3.04 -2.01 10.91
N THR A 31 -1.99 -1.42 10.35
CA THR A 31 -2.10 -0.33 9.37
C THR A 31 -1.45 -0.72 8.06
N VAL A 32 -2.16 -0.50 6.95
CA VAL A 32 -1.66 -0.76 5.59
C VAL A 32 -1.80 0.48 4.73
N HIS A 33 -0.77 0.82 3.99
CA HIS A 33 -0.83 1.90 3.01
C HIS A 33 -0.99 1.35 1.60
N LEU A 34 -2.05 1.75 0.90
CA LEU A 34 -2.22 1.55 -0.53
C LEU A 34 -1.69 2.78 -1.27
N ILE A 35 -0.65 2.60 -2.08
CA ILE A 35 0.08 3.69 -2.70
C ILE A 35 -0.18 3.67 -4.21
N GLY A 36 -0.62 4.80 -4.75
CA GLY A 36 -0.88 5.00 -6.18
C GLY A 36 -2.01 4.16 -6.80
N PRO A 37 -3.13 3.83 -6.11
CA PRO A 37 -4.24 3.19 -6.79
C PRO A 37 -4.87 4.14 -7.81
N SER A 38 -5.28 3.61 -8.97
CA SER A 38 -6.11 4.32 -9.93
C SER A 38 -7.57 4.27 -9.48
N VAL A 39 -8.21 5.43 -9.44
CA VAL A 39 -9.61 5.55 -9.02
C VAL A 39 -10.52 4.69 -9.89
N ASP A 40 -10.30 4.73 -11.20
CA ASP A 40 -11.15 4.06 -12.20
C ASP A 40 -11.09 2.53 -12.16
N TYR A 41 -10.02 1.96 -11.57
CA TYR A 41 -9.78 0.52 -11.59
C TYR A 41 -9.81 -0.10 -10.20
N GLU A 42 -9.20 0.56 -9.22
CA GLU A 42 -9.07 0.04 -7.86
C GLU A 42 -10.09 0.61 -6.88
N LEU A 43 -10.65 1.80 -7.12
CA LEU A 43 -11.61 2.46 -6.22
C LEU A 43 -13.04 2.56 -6.79
N GLY A 44 -13.27 2.11 -8.03
CA GLY A 44 -14.52 2.33 -8.76
C GLY A 44 -15.77 1.69 -8.16
N ASP A 45 -15.62 0.59 -7.41
CA ASP A 45 -16.73 -0.10 -6.71
C ASP A 45 -17.03 0.55 -5.32
N GLY A 46 -16.33 1.62 -4.95
CA GLY A 46 -16.41 2.24 -3.63
C GLY A 46 -15.72 1.42 -2.51
N PRO A 47 -15.61 1.97 -1.30
CA PRO A 47 -14.86 1.33 -0.21
C PRO A 47 -15.59 0.15 0.43
N GLU A 48 -16.91 0.03 0.30
CA GLU A 48 -17.73 -0.93 1.04
C GLU A 48 -17.31 -2.37 0.81
N LYS A 49 -17.01 -2.73 -0.44
CA LYS A 49 -16.57 -4.08 -0.82
C LYS A 49 -15.22 -4.42 -0.17
N LEU A 50 -14.25 -3.50 -0.28
CA LEU A 50 -12.93 -3.65 0.35
C LEU A 50 -13.05 -3.79 1.86
N LEU A 51 -13.82 -2.89 2.49
CA LEU A 51 -14.02 -2.87 3.93
C LEU A 51 -14.71 -4.14 4.43
N GLY A 52 -15.74 -4.62 3.73
CA GLY A 52 -16.45 -5.86 4.05
C GLY A 52 -15.57 -7.10 3.93
N GLU A 53 -14.78 -7.20 2.84
CA GLU A 53 -13.82 -8.30 2.66
C GLU A 53 -12.74 -8.28 3.76
N LEU A 54 -12.14 -7.12 4.05
CA LEU A 54 -11.15 -6.99 5.13
C LEU A 54 -11.75 -7.29 6.50
N ALA A 55 -12.99 -6.85 6.76
CA ALA A 55 -13.69 -7.18 7.98
C ALA A 55 -13.87 -8.69 8.13
N HIS A 56 -14.23 -9.38 7.05
CA HIS A 56 -14.36 -10.83 7.08
C HIS A 56 -13.00 -11.54 7.27
N THR A 57 -11.99 -11.19 6.47
CA THR A 57 -10.71 -11.89 6.45
C THR A 57 -9.83 -11.61 7.68
N LEU A 58 -9.84 -10.38 8.18
CA LEU A 58 -9.07 -9.96 9.36
C LEU A 58 -9.95 -9.89 10.61
N CYS A 59 -10.92 -10.79 10.75
CA CYS A 59 -11.92 -10.77 11.83
C CYS A 59 -11.33 -10.84 13.26
N HIS A 60 -10.09 -11.31 13.40
CA HIS A 60 -9.37 -11.38 14.67
C HIS A 60 -8.69 -10.05 15.06
N VAL A 61 -8.41 -9.16 14.10
CA VAL A 61 -7.77 -7.86 14.35
C VAL A 61 -8.82 -6.83 14.74
N ARG A 62 -8.58 -6.10 15.84
CA ARG A 62 -9.53 -5.15 16.46
C ARG A 62 -9.50 -3.74 15.88
N ASP A 63 -8.43 -3.37 15.19
CA ASP A 63 -8.32 -2.11 14.46
C ASP A 63 -7.56 -2.35 13.15
N VAL A 64 -8.23 -2.23 12.02
CA VAL A 64 -7.64 -2.38 10.69
C VAL A 64 -7.76 -1.03 10.00
N ARG A 65 -6.63 -0.39 9.74
CA ARG A 65 -6.58 0.89 9.05
C ARG A 65 -5.95 0.72 7.68
N VAL A 66 -6.67 1.16 6.65
CA VAL A 66 -6.14 1.30 5.30
C VAL A 66 -5.99 2.78 4.99
N VAL A 67 -4.80 3.21 4.57
CA VAL A 67 -4.60 4.58 4.08
C VAL A 67 -4.34 4.51 2.58
N VAL A 68 -5.26 5.05 1.80
CA VAL A 68 -5.15 5.19 0.36
C VAL A 68 -4.45 6.50 0.05
N VAL A 69 -3.28 6.43 -0.58
CA VAL A 69 -2.44 7.60 -0.85
C VAL A 69 -2.12 7.65 -2.34
N GLY A 70 -2.40 8.78 -2.98
CA GLY A 70 -1.99 9.00 -4.36
C GLY A 70 -2.43 10.36 -4.90
N PRO A 71 -1.75 10.89 -5.92
CA PRO A 71 -2.12 12.15 -6.55
C PRO A 71 -3.52 12.10 -7.22
N ASP A 72 -3.91 10.89 -7.63
CA ASP A 72 -5.17 10.62 -8.33
C ASP A 72 -6.36 10.43 -7.39
N VAL A 73 -6.15 10.42 -6.07
CA VAL A 73 -7.26 10.38 -5.10
C VAL A 73 -8.21 11.57 -5.37
N PRO A 74 -9.54 11.33 -5.47
CA PRO A 74 -10.51 12.40 -5.72
C PRO A 74 -10.46 13.48 -4.63
N ALA A 75 -10.62 14.74 -5.04
CA ALA A 75 -10.50 15.88 -4.14
C ALA A 75 -11.54 15.89 -3.00
N ASP A 76 -12.72 15.35 -3.27
CA ASP A 76 -13.83 15.20 -2.33
C ASP A 76 -13.61 14.07 -1.31
N LEU A 77 -12.70 13.14 -1.60
CA LEU A 77 -12.29 12.09 -0.67
C LEU A 77 -11.07 12.48 0.17
N ASP A 78 -10.27 13.46 -0.24
CA ASP A 78 -9.05 13.84 0.50
C ASP A 78 -9.34 14.22 1.97
N GLY A 79 -8.63 13.60 2.90
CA GLY A 79 -8.82 13.78 4.34
C GLY A 79 -10.07 13.12 4.92
N THR A 80 -10.90 12.47 4.11
CA THR A 80 -12.08 11.75 4.57
C THR A 80 -11.75 10.35 5.08
N ALA A 81 -12.68 9.77 5.83
CA ALA A 81 -12.60 8.40 6.31
C ALA A 81 -13.94 7.69 6.13
N ALA A 82 -13.90 6.41 5.80
CA ALA A 82 -15.03 5.50 5.83
C ALA A 82 -14.68 4.27 6.67
N GLY A 83 -15.67 3.59 7.22
CA GLY A 83 -15.41 2.39 8.02
C GLY A 83 -16.63 1.51 8.22
N VAL A 84 -16.37 0.27 8.61
CA VAL A 84 -17.39 -0.74 8.92
C VAL A 84 -17.13 -1.32 10.31
N ASP A 85 -18.23 -1.49 11.07
CA ASP A 85 -18.26 -2.07 12.41
C ASP A 85 -17.32 -1.42 13.45
N GLY A 86 -16.88 -0.18 13.20
CA GLY A 86 -15.93 0.55 14.05
C GLY A 86 -14.53 -0.07 14.15
N ARG A 87 -14.25 -1.07 13.30
CA ARG A 87 -13.06 -1.91 13.37
C ARG A 87 -12.18 -1.79 12.14
N VAL A 88 -12.80 -1.70 10.96
CA VAL A 88 -12.07 -1.56 9.70
C VAL A 88 -12.37 -0.17 9.15
N SER A 89 -11.33 0.57 8.83
CA SER A 89 -11.44 1.93 8.29
C SER A 89 -10.53 2.12 7.10
N VAL A 90 -10.95 2.99 6.18
CA VAL A 90 -10.16 3.52 5.09
C VAL A 90 -10.09 5.03 5.20
N GLN A 91 -8.90 5.59 5.02
CA GLN A 91 -8.64 7.01 4.95
C GLN A 91 -8.01 7.34 3.61
N TYR A 92 -8.26 8.53 3.11
CA TYR A 92 -7.77 8.95 1.80
C TYR A 92 -6.86 10.17 1.92
N VAL A 93 -5.77 10.14 1.16
CA VAL A 93 -4.77 11.20 1.12
C VAL A 93 -4.43 11.50 -0.32
N ARG A 94 -4.76 12.72 -0.76
CA ARG A 94 -4.42 13.20 -2.09
C ARG A 94 -3.06 13.89 -2.10
N ALA A 95 -2.01 13.09 -2.22
CA ALA A 95 -0.64 13.58 -2.32
C ALA A 95 0.27 12.51 -2.93
N LYS A 96 1.50 12.91 -3.30
CA LYS A 96 2.58 11.92 -3.43
C LYS A 96 2.90 11.37 -2.04
N TYR A 97 3.24 10.09 -1.98
CA TYR A 97 3.46 9.41 -0.69
C TYR A 97 4.57 10.04 0.15
N HIS A 98 5.69 10.41 -0.47
CA HIS A 98 6.80 11.09 0.21
C HIS A 98 6.44 12.51 0.65
N ASP A 99 5.69 13.26 -0.17
CA ASP A 99 5.22 14.60 0.22
C ASP A 99 4.24 14.53 1.41
N TRP A 100 3.39 13.50 1.45
CA TRP A 100 2.50 13.25 2.58
C TRP A 100 3.27 12.94 3.87
N ALA A 101 4.31 12.10 3.78
CA ALA A 101 5.11 11.73 4.94
C ALA A 101 5.79 12.93 5.61
N ASP A 102 6.22 13.91 4.81
CA ASP A 102 6.85 15.13 5.29
C ASP A 102 5.83 16.19 5.80
N ASN A 103 4.55 16.05 5.43
CA ASN A 103 3.51 17.03 5.76
C ASN A 103 2.95 16.84 7.19
N ARG A 104 3.44 17.65 8.13
CA ARG A 104 3.01 17.63 9.54
C ARG A 104 1.59 18.16 9.79
N ASP A 105 1.07 18.95 8.86
CA ASP A 105 -0.25 19.59 8.96
C ASP A 105 -1.35 18.83 8.20
N ALA A 106 -1.02 17.64 7.66
CA ALA A 106 -1.97 16.79 6.98
C ALA A 106 -3.12 16.35 7.90
N ALA A 107 -4.35 16.34 7.37
CA ALA A 107 -5.54 15.87 8.08
C ALA A 107 -5.39 14.42 8.56
N VAL A 108 -4.78 13.58 7.72
CA VAL A 108 -4.32 12.24 8.07
C VAL A 108 -2.82 12.33 8.30
N ARG A 109 -2.37 12.14 9.54
CA ARG A 109 -0.93 12.17 9.87
C ARG A 109 -0.25 10.89 9.40
N TYR A 110 0.94 11.04 8.85
CA TYR A 110 1.79 9.92 8.51
C TYR A 110 2.28 9.16 9.74
N SER A 111 2.25 7.83 9.63
CA SER A 111 2.97 6.91 10.50
C SER A 111 3.38 5.69 9.68
N PRO A 112 4.58 5.11 9.88
CA PRO A 112 4.98 3.90 9.17
C PRO A 112 3.93 2.77 9.31
N PRO A 113 3.49 2.15 8.21
CA PRO A 113 2.50 1.07 8.27
C PRO A 113 3.16 -0.27 8.58
N ASP A 114 2.36 -1.27 8.96
CA ASP A 114 2.83 -2.66 9.06
C ASP A 114 3.15 -3.26 7.68
N ALA A 115 2.49 -2.79 6.62
CA ALA A 115 2.82 -3.11 5.24
C ALA A 115 2.38 -1.98 4.28
N ALA A 116 3.07 -1.85 3.15
CA ALA A 116 2.67 -1.00 2.05
C ALA A 116 2.42 -1.82 0.78
N VAL A 117 1.45 -1.39 -0.02
CA VAL A 117 1.16 -1.98 -1.34
C VAL A 117 1.28 -0.88 -2.39
N ALA A 118 2.28 -0.97 -3.25
CA ALA A 118 2.45 -0.09 -4.40
C ALA A 118 1.63 -0.64 -5.57
N MET A 119 0.52 0.04 -5.88
CA MET A 119 -0.45 -0.40 -6.88
C MET A 119 0.02 -0.05 -8.28
N ASN A 120 0.13 -1.05 -9.15
CA ASN A 120 0.46 -0.91 -10.59
C ASN A 120 1.59 0.11 -10.84
N ALA A 121 2.67 0.02 -10.06
CA ALA A 121 3.65 1.09 -9.94
C ALA A 121 4.44 1.38 -11.24
N GLY A 122 4.36 0.49 -12.24
CA GLY A 122 4.92 0.75 -13.57
C GLY A 122 6.44 0.88 -13.56
N LEU A 123 7.11 0.37 -12.52
CA LEU A 123 8.52 0.67 -12.24
C LEU A 123 9.44 0.30 -13.40
N SER A 124 9.03 -0.65 -14.25
CA SER A 124 9.80 -1.10 -15.43
C SER A 124 9.91 -0.09 -16.56
N HIS A 125 9.17 1.01 -16.48
CA HIS A 125 9.30 2.15 -17.37
C HIS A 125 10.13 3.24 -16.70
N GLY A 126 11.26 3.61 -17.32
CA GLY A 126 12.25 4.53 -16.75
C GLY A 126 11.69 5.78 -16.07
N PRO A 127 10.78 6.56 -16.70
CA PRO A 127 10.21 7.76 -16.09
C PRO A 127 9.46 7.51 -14.78
N PHE A 128 8.73 6.39 -14.67
CA PHE A 128 7.99 6.06 -13.45
C PHE A 128 8.93 5.63 -12.32
N PHE A 129 10.04 4.95 -12.61
CA PHE A 129 11.02 4.63 -11.57
C PHE A 129 11.57 5.87 -10.87
N ASP A 130 11.88 6.92 -11.63
CA ASP A 130 12.42 8.17 -11.07
C ASP A 130 11.38 8.91 -10.20
N GLU A 131 10.10 8.87 -10.58
CA GLU A 131 9.00 9.43 -9.79
C GLU A 131 8.74 8.64 -8.50
N TRP A 132 8.88 7.32 -8.54
CA TRP A 132 8.70 6.44 -7.38
C TRP A 132 9.92 6.39 -6.46
N LYS A 133 11.10 6.78 -6.94
CA LYS A 133 12.36 6.68 -6.20
C LYS A 133 12.31 7.30 -4.79
N PRO A 134 11.79 8.53 -4.57
CA PRO A 134 11.72 9.09 -3.22
C PRO A 134 10.79 8.29 -2.30
N THR A 135 9.65 7.81 -2.83
CA THR A 135 8.72 6.93 -2.10
C THR A 135 9.39 5.61 -1.69
N LEU A 136 10.11 4.98 -2.62
CA LEU A 136 10.81 3.72 -2.35
C LEU A 136 11.92 3.92 -1.33
N GLN A 137 12.68 5.01 -1.41
CA GLN A 137 13.73 5.34 -0.44
C GLN A 137 13.16 5.56 0.97
N LEU A 138 12.04 6.28 1.09
CA LEU A 138 11.34 6.46 2.36
C LEU A 138 10.91 5.10 2.95
N LEU A 139 10.26 4.25 2.16
CA LEU A 139 9.80 2.93 2.61
C LEU A 139 10.96 2.04 3.05
N MET A 140 12.11 2.13 2.37
CA MET A 140 13.34 1.43 2.78
C MET A 140 13.90 1.96 4.10
N GLN A 141 13.97 3.30 4.26
CA GLN A 141 14.47 3.94 5.48
C GLN A 141 13.62 3.58 6.70
N GLU A 142 12.30 3.53 6.52
CA GLU A 142 11.32 3.14 7.55
C GLU A 142 11.22 1.62 7.75
N GLN A 143 12.00 0.83 6.99
CA GLN A 143 12.01 -0.64 7.03
C GLN A 143 10.61 -1.27 6.80
N VAL A 144 9.78 -0.60 6.02
CA VAL A 144 8.42 -1.04 5.70
C VAL A 144 8.48 -2.13 4.63
N PHE A 145 7.75 -3.22 4.84
CA PHE A 145 7.55 -4.21 3.80
C PHE A 145 6.69 -3.62 2.66
N VAL A 146 7.16 -3.74 1.42
CA VAL A 146 6.45 -3.23 0.25
C VAL A 146 6.11 -4.37 -0.70
N MET A 147 4.82 -4.54 -0.97
CA MET A 147 4.33 -5.36 -2.06
C MET A 147 4.13 -4.50 -3.30
N VAL A 148 4.80 -4.85 -4.40
CA VAL A 148 4.59 -4.17 -5.68
C VAL A 148 3.66 -5.01 -6.53
N THR A 149 2.61 -4.38 -7.06
CA THR A 149 1.64 -5.05 -7.92
C THR A 149 1.77 -4.54 -9.36
N SER A 150 1.38 -5.39 -10.30
CA SER A 150 1.42 -5.10 -11.73
C SER A 150 0.35 -5.86 -12.51
N THR A 151 -0.19 -5.21 -13.54
CA THR A 151 -1.11 -5.81 -14.50
C THR A 151 -0.39 -6.78 -15.45
N ASP A 152 0.91 -6.59 -15.72
CA ASP A 152 1.73 -7.41 -16.63
C ASP A 152 2.79 -8.22 -15.86
N GLU A 153 2.78 -9.55 -16.03
CA GLU A 153 3.76 -10.46 -15.42
C GLU A 153 5.20 -10.10 -15.82
N ARG A 154 5.43 -9.64 -17.07
CA ARG A 154 6.75 -9.20 -17.53
C ARG A 154 7.20 -7.93 -16.83
N GLU A 155 6.26 -7.02 -16.57
CA GLU A 155 6.53 -5.80 -15.81
C GLU A 155 6.89 -6.17 -14.37
N ASN A 156 6.17 -7.10 -13.74
CA ASN A 156 6.45 -7.57 -12.39
C ASN A 156 7.89 -8.12 -12.22
N VAL A 157 8.32 -9.01 -13.12
CA VAL A 157 9.70 -9.55 -13.11
C VAL A 157 10.75 -8.43 -13.27
N ARG A 158 10.49 -7.45 -14.13
CA ARG A 158 11.41 -6.31 -14.36
C ARG A 158 11.43 -5.36 -13.18
N SER A 159 10.28 -5.05 -12.60
CA SER A 159 10.12 -4.25 -11.38
C SER A 159 10.96 -4.83 -10.25
N MET A 160 10.83 -6.13 -9.99
CA MET A 160 11.67 -6.83 -9.02
C MET A 160 13.17 -6.78 -9.32
N TRP A 161 13.56 -6.91 -10.59
CA TRP A 161 14.96 -6.81 -10.98
C TRP A 161 15.54 -5.41 -10.74
N MET A 162 14.83 -4.32 -11.07
CA MET A 162 15.34 -2.97 -10.81
C MET A 162 15.36 -2.63 -9.32
N LEU A 163 14.37 -3.08 -8.56
CA LEU A 163 14.36 -2.88 -7.12
C LEU A 163 15.61 -3.50 -6.47
N ARG A 164 16.03 -4.68 -6.94
CA ARG A 164 17.27 -5.32 -6.47
C ARG A 164 18.55 -4.70 -7.02
N THR A 165 18.56 -4.11 -8.21
CA THR A 165 19.80 -3.65 -8.85
C THR A 165 20.06 -2.16 -8.74
N ARG A 166 19.00 -1.33 -8.60
CA ARG A 166 19.11 0.13 -8.58
C ARG A 166 18.92 0.75 -7.20
N LEU A 167 18.45 -0.01 -6.22
CA LEU A 167 18.33 0.45 -4.83
C LEU A 167 19.45 -0.09 -3.92
N ASP A 168 20.20 -1.09 -4.36
CA ASP A 168 21.31 -1.71 -3.61
C ASP A 168 22.65 -0.92 -3.67
N ASP A 169 22.69 0.26 -4.31
CA ASP A 169 23.86 1.17 -4.33
C ASP A 169 24.08 1.89 -2.97
N GLY A 170 23.89 1.18 -1.85
CA GLY A 170 24.32 1.62 -0.51
C GLY A 170 23.24 1.72 0.57
N VAL A 171 22.03 1.19 0.38
CA VAL A 171 20.95 1.22 1.38
C VAL A 171 20.49 -0.20 1.72
N VAL A 172 20.21 -0.47 2.99
CA VAL A 172 19.72 -1.75 3.52
C VAL A 172 18.54 -2.26 2.66
N PRO A 173 18.52 -3.54 2.24
CA PRO A 173 17.48 -4.03 1.35
C PRO A 173 16.12 -3.99 2.04
N ALA A 174 15.15 -3.29 1.44
CA ALA A 174 13.75 -3.45 1.86
C ALA A 174 13.32 -4.90 1.64
N ARG A 175 12.49 -5.40 2.57
CA ARG A 175 11.78 -6.66 2.35
C ARG A 175 10.69 -6.37 1.31
N MET A 176 10.95 -6.70 0.06
CA MET A 176 10.03 -6.45 -1.05
C MET A 176 9.46 -7.77 -1.59
N GLY A 177 8.15 -7.77 -1.82
CA GLY A 177 7.40 -8.88 -2.43
C GLY A 177 6.71 -8.45 -3.72
N ALA A 178 6.41 -9.43 -4.58
CA ALA A 178 5.67 -9.26 -5.82
C ALA A 178 4.38 -10.08 -5.78
N ALA A 179 3.27 -9.48 -6.22
CA ALA A 179 1.97 -10.15 -6.36
C ALA A 179 1.37 -9.97 -7.76
#